data_AF-A0A810DYW3-F1
#
_entry.id   AF-A0A810DYW3-F1
#
_cell.length_a   1.000
_cell.length_b   1.000
_cell.length_c   1.000
_cell.angle_alpha   90.00
_cell.angle_beta   90.00
_cell.angle_gamma   90.00
#
_symmetry.space_group_name_H-M   'P 1'
#
loop_
_entity.id
_entity.type
_entity.pdbx_description
1 polymer ?
#
loop_
_entity_poly.entity_id
_entity_poly.type
_entity_poly.pdbx_seq_one_letter_code
_entity_poly.pdbx_strand_id
1 'polypeptide(L)' 'MRQLLSPAKLDLRLAARIRLSTITWVLQKKPVTAPIIGATKPHHLEDAAAALEIRLTEEEIRRLEEPYVPHPVTGFA' A
#
# COMPACT_ATOMS: atom_id res chain seq x y z
N MET A 1 29.30 -13.65 -2.36
CA MET A 1 28.31 -13.59 -3.46
C MET A 1 26.90 -13.54 -2.88
N ARG A 2 26.38 -12.33 -2.63
CA ARG A 2 24.94 -11.97 -2.64
C ARG A 2 24.83 -10.45 -2.41
N GLN A 3 25.29 -9.69 -3.39
CA GLN A 3 24.78 -8.33 -3.59
C GLN A 3 23.35 -8.51 -4.07
N LEU A 4 22.35 -8.12 -3.27
CA LEU A 4 21.09 -7.61 -3.80
C LEU A 4 20.33 -6.98 -2.63
N LEU A 5 20.58 -5.68 -2.45
CA LEU A 5 19.67 -4.65 -1.95
C LEU A 5 20.57 -3.40 -1.89
N SER A 6 20.66 -2.68 -3.03
CA SER A 6 21.19 -1.32 -3.01
C SER A 6 20.14 -0.46 -2.31
N PRO A 7 20.42 0.09 -1.11
CA PRO A 7 19.48 0.93 -0.39
C PRO A 7 19.67 2.36 -0.89
N ALA A 8 19.30 2.63 -2.14
CA ALA A 8 19.08 3.99 -2.59
C ALA A 8 17.76 4.47 -1.97
N LYS A 9 17.82 4.74 -0.66
CA LYS A 9 16.88 5.54 0.15
C LYS A 9 15.42 5.22 -0.13
N LEU A 10 14.89 4.20 0.55
CA LEU A 10 13.50 4.25 0.97
C LEU A 10 13.35 5.59 1.72
N ASP A 11 12.71 6.58 1.10
CA ASP A 11 12.50 7.89 1.68
C ASP A 11 11.95 7.67 3.10
N LEU A 12 12.66 8.14 4.12
CA LEU A 12 12.26 7.96 5.52
C LEU A 12 10.85 8.51 5.76
N ARG A 13 10.39 9.45 4.92
CA ARG A 13 9.00 9.93 4.90
C ARG A 13 8.02 8.88 4.40
N LEU A 14 8.38 8.10 3.37
CA LEU A 14 7.58 6.99 2.88
C LEU A 14 7.57 5.83 3.89
N ALA A 15 8.72 5.56 4.53
CA ALA A 15 8.86 4.53 5.56
C ALA A 15 8.03 4.82 6.83
N ALA A 16 8.00 6.08 7.28
CA ALA A 16 7.15 6.52 8.39
C ALA A 16 5.65 6.47 8.06
N ARG A 17 5.29 6.53 6.77
CA ARG A 17 3.90 6.50 6.26
C ARG A 17 3.41 5.10 5.84
N ILE A 18 4.22 4.05 6.01
CA ILE A 18 3.91 2.66 5.60
C ILE A 18 2.57 2.17 6.18
N ARG A 19 2.17 2.67 7.36
CA ARG A 19 0.91 2.27 8.02
C ARG A 19 -0.34 2.63 7.21
N LEU A 20 -0.32 3.77 6.51
CA LEU A 20 -1.46 4.29 5.74
C LEU A 20 -1.35 3.95 4.25
N SER A 21 -0.15 3.64 3.75
CA SER A 21 0.12 3.53 2.32
C SER A 21 -0.65 2.41 1.64
N THR A 22 -0.97 1.32 2.35
CA THR A 22 -1.73 0.19 1.79
C THR A 22 -3.19 0.56 1.53
N ILE A 23 -3.89 1.10 2.53
CA ILE A 23 -5.30 1.51 2.39
C ILE A 23 -5.41 2.66 1.38
N THR A 24 -4.48 3.61 1.43
CA THR A 24 -4.40 4.74 0.49
C THR A 24 -4.20 4.25 -0.95
N TRP A 25 -3.30 3.29 -1.17
CA TRP A 25 -3.04 2.71 -2.50
C TRP A 25 -4.27 2.00 -3.05
N VAL A 26 -4.97 1.20 -2.23
CA VAL A 26 -6.21 0.52 -2.62
C VAL A 26 -7.31 1.53 -2.99
N LEU A 27 -7.49 2.58 -2.18
CA LEU A 27 -8.47 3.63 -2.41
C LEU A 27 -8.28 4.41 -3.72
N GLN A 28 -7.06 4.44 -4.26
CA GLN A 28 -6.73 5.15 -5.51
C GLN A 28 -6.85 4.26 -6.76
N LYS A 29 -7.24 2.99 -6.61
CA LYS A 29 -7.50 2.11 -7.74
C LYS A 29 -8.85 2.42 -8.36
N LYS A 30 -8.86 2.62 -9.70
CA LYS A 30 -10.07 2.91 -10.49
C LYS A 30 -11.29 2.00 -10.18
N PRO A 31 -11.16 0.67 -10.03
CA PRO A 31 -12.32 -0.18 -9.75
C PRO A 31 -12.77 -0.16 -8.27
N VAL A 32 -12.06 0.52 -7.37
CA VAL A 32 -12.34 0.49 -5.94
C VAL A 32 -13.15 1.72 -5.56
N THR A 33 -14.41 1.51 -5.18
CA THR A 33 -15.26 2.58 -4.62
C THR A 33 -15.03 2.74 -3.11
N ALA A 34 -14.97 1.63 -2.37
CA ALA A 34 -14.66 1.61 -0.94
C ALA A 34 -14.06 0.24 -0.53
N PRO A 35 -12.94 0.20 0.20
CA PRO A 35 -12.38 -1.04 0.73
C PRO A 35 -13.11 -1.50 2.00
N ILE A 36 -13.11 -2.80 2.25
CA ILE A 36 -13.60 -3.38 3.51
C ILE A 36 -12.46 -3.32 4.53
N ILE A 37 -12.70 -2.67 5.67
CA ILE A 37 -11.71 -2.50 6.74
C ILE A 37 -12.06 -3.40 7.93
N GLY A 38 -11.21 -4.39 8.20
CA GLY A 38 -11.28 -5.18 9.42
C GLY A 38 -10.46 -4.53 10.54
N ALA A 39 -11.07 -4.24 11.68
CA ALA A 39 -10.40 -3.61 12.82
C ALA A 39 -10.70 -4.37 14.12
N THR A 40 -9.63 -4.83 14.79
CA THR A 40 -9.70 -5.38 16.16
C THR A 40 -9.26 -4.38 17.23
N LYS A 41 -8.76 -3.21 16.80
CA LYS A 41 -8.31 -2.10 17.65
C LYS A 41 -8.80 -0.76 17.06
N PRO A 42 -9.16 0.23 17.90
CA PRO A 42 -9.72 1.50 17.43
C PRO A 42 -8.82 2.27 16.45
N HIS A 43 -7.51 2.31 16.69
CA HIS A 43 -6.58 3.07 15.85
C HIS A 43 -6.52 2.59 14.39
N HIS A 44 -6.90 1.34 14.08
CA HIS A 44 -6.99 0.90 12.68
C HIS A 44 -8.07 1.66 11.90
N LEU A 45 -9.14 2.09 12.57
CA LEU A 45 -10.19 2.90 11.95
C LEU A 45 -9.73 4.35 11.76
N GLU A 46 -9.00 4.90 12.72
CA GLU A 46 -8.40 6.24 12.63
C GLU A 46 -7.41 6.31 11.46
N ASP A 47 -6.55 5.29 11.33
CA ASP A 47 -5.64 5.15 10.20
C ASP A 47 -6.40 5.04 8.86
N ALA A 48 -7.45 4.21 8.80
CA ALA A 48 -8.25 4.06 7.58
C ALA A 48 -8.95 5.37 7.18
N ALA A 49 -9.42 6.16 8.16
CA ALA A 49 -10.01 7.47 7.92
C ALA A 49 -8.95 8.47 7.41
N ALA A 50 -7.77 8.52 8.06
CA ALA A 50 -6.67 9.40 7.65
C ALA A 50 -6.16 9.10 6.23
N ALA A 51 -6.25 7.85 5.78
CA ALA A 51 -5.87 7.46 4.42
C ALA A 51 -6.70 8.15 3.31
N LEU A 52 -7.92 8.62 3.62
CA LEU A 52 -8.76 9.34 2.65
C LEU A 52 -8.19 10.71 2.25
N GLU A 53 -7.38 11.31 3.11
CA GLU A 53 -6.77 12.63 2.88
C GLU A 53 -5.45 12.54 2.10
N ILE A 54 -4.94 11.32 1.91
CA ILE A 54 -3.63 11.11 1.29
C ILE A 54 -3.78 10.85 -0.21
N ARG A 55 -3.03 11.62 -1.00
CA ARG A 55 -2.82 11.37 -2.44
C ARG A 55 -1.41 10.85 -2.65
N LEU A 56 -1.30 9.72 -3.37
CA LEU A 56 -0.01 9.17 -3.76
C LEU A 56 0.30 9.70 -5.14
N THR A 57 1.56 10.01 -5.36
CA THR A 57 2.07 10.33 -6.68
C THR A 57 2.22 9.05 -7.51
N GLU A 58 2.21 9.19 -8.83
CA GLU A 58 2.42 8.05 -9.75
C GLU A 58 3.74 7.33 -9.48
N GLU A 59 4.80 8.06 -9.11
CA GLU A 59 6.09 7.49 -8.74
C GLU A 59 6.02 6.67 -7.45
N GLU A 60 5.28 7.13 -6.44
CA GLU A 60 5.05 6.37 -5.21
C GLU A 60 4.23 5.11 -5.47
N ILE A 61 3.17 5.20 -6.28
CA ILE A 61 2.36 4.04 -6.68
C ILE A 61 3.23 3.01 -7.41
N ARG A 62 4.04 3.45 -8.37
CA ARG A 62 4.96 2.59 -9.12
C ARG A 62 5.95 1.88 -8.18
N ARG A 63 6.52 2.59 -7.21
CA ARG A 63 7.43 1.99 -6.21
C ARG A 63 6.74 0.98 -5.29
N LEU A 64 5.47 1.20 -4.94
CA LEU A 64 4.69 0.25 -4.15
C LEU A 64 4.38 -1.03 -4.94
N GLU A 65 4.24 -0.92 -6.27
CA GLU A 65 3.89 -2.03 -7.15
C GLU A 65 5.06 -2.81 -7.72
N GLU A 66 6.25 -2.18 -7.83
CA GLU A 66 7.46 -2.83 -8.33
C GLU A 66 7.77 -4.19 -7.65
N PRO A 67 7.65 -4.36 -6.33
CA PRO A 67 7.86 -5.67 -5.68
C PRO A 67 6.62 -6.58 -5.73
N TYR A 68 5.46 -6.12 -6.18
CA TYR A 68 4.21 -6.87 -6.12
C TYR A 68 4.13 -7.92 -7.23
N VAL A 69 4.15 -9.20 -6.86
CA VAL A 69 3.98 -10.34 -7.79
C VAL A 69 2.53 -10.84 -7.68
N PRO A 70 1.71 -10.73 -8.75
CA PRO A 70 0.37 -11.26 -8.75
C PRO A 70 0.36 -12.77 -8.49
N HIS A 71 -0.47 -13.22 -7.55
CA HIS A 71 -0.68 -14.64 -7.33
C HIS A 71 -1.63 -15.19 -8.39
N PRO A 72 -1.35 -16.36 -8.97
CA PRO A 72 -2.28 -16.99 -9.91
C PRO A 72 -3.61 -17.27 -9.21
N VAL A 73 -4.72 -17.12 -9.94
CA VAL A 73 -6.06 -17.43 -9.42
C VAL A 73 -6.11 -18.92 -9.10
N THR A 74 -6.36 -19.26 -7.85
CA THR A 74 -6.56 -20.63 -7.39
C THR A 74 -8.02 -20.84 -7.04
N GLY A 75 -8.62 -21.91 -7.59
CA GLY A 75 -9.99 -22.32 -7.26
C GLY A 75 -11.09 -21.68 -8.10
N PHE A 76 -11.10 -21.93 -9.41
CA PHE A 76 -12.30 -22.05 -10.23
C PHE A 76 -11.97 -22.99 -11.40
N ALA A 77 -12.75 -24.07 -11.54
CA ALA A 77 -12.89 -24.88 -12.75
C ALA A 77 -14.37 -24.87 -13.13
#